data_AF-A0A8B6DMB5-F1
#
_entry.id   AF-A0A8B6DMB5-F1
#
_cell.length_a   1.000
_cell.length_b   1.000
_cell.length_c   1.000
_cell.angle_alpha   90.00
_cell.angle_beta   90.00
_cell.angle_gamma   90.00
#
_symmetry.space_group_name_H-M   'P 1'
#
loop_
_entity.id
_entity.type
_entity.pdbx_description
1 polymer ?
#
loop_
_entity_poly.entity_id
_entity_poly.type
_entity_poly.pdbx_seq_one_letter_code
_entity_poly.pdbx_strand_id
1 'polypeptide(L)'
;MDRIIKSSFDAFQKSTNENQRQLSETQLAKIEEMNSDNYVFKRKGNEEQFKVNSKVANKMKEARCFLREDPEQTEQTQKAAQSISEVTEYETHSLADDSEDEKRIIRAENKAARKIKNEKQSKQHRSTPYSTSQSSRFNSNAPRNNVPVQRPGKCYECGIPGHWRVDHQTGAFGATMQRNKIDKISKNGSG
;
A
#
# COMPACT_ATOMS: atom_id res chain seq x y z
N MET A 1 -69.14 14.05 -41.22
CA MET A 1 -69.73 13.11 -40.24
C MET A 1 -68.70 12.10 -39.73
N ASP A 2 -68.03 11.35 -40.61
CA ASP A 2 -67.12 10.25 -40.21
C ASP A 2 -65.94 10.63 -39.31
N ARG A 3 -65.38 11.84 -39.47
CA ARG A 3 -64.27 12.33 -38.62
C ARG A 3 -64.70 12.52 -37.17
N ILE A 4 -65.92 13.00 -36.95
CA ILE A 4 -66.47 13.24 -35.61
C ILE A 4 -66.74 11.89 -34.94
N ILE A 5 -67.30 10.93 -35.68
CA ILE A 5 -67.57 9.57 -35.17
C ILE A 5 -66.27 8.87 -34.75
N LYS A 6 -65.21 8.94 -35.56
CA LYS A 6 -63.89 8.37 -35.20
C LYS A 6 -63.30 9.05 -33.97
N SER A 7 -63.33 10.38 -33.90
CA SER A 7 -62.82 11.13 -32.75
C SER A 7 -63.55 10.76 -31.44
N SER A 8 -64.87 10.61 -31.48
CA SER A 8 -65.67 10.20 -30.32
C SER A 8 -65.39 8.76 -29.92
N PHE A 9 -65.21 7.88 -30.90
CA PHE A 9 -64.85 6.47 -30.66
C PHE A 9 -63.47 6.35 -30.02
N ASP A 10 -62.47 7.07 -30.53
CA ASP A 10 -61.12 7.08 -29.96
C ASP A 10 -61.12 7.63 -28.52
N ALA A 11 -61.91 8.66 -28.26
CA ALA A 11 -62.09 9.21 -26.92
C ALA A 11 -62.75 8.18 -25.97
N PHE A 12 -63.76 7.46 -26.45
CA PHE A 12 -64.43 6.41 -25.67
C PHE A 12 -63.50 5.22 -25.40
N GLN A 13 -62.73 4.79 -26.39
CA GLN A 13 -61.76 3.71 -26.23
C GLN A 13 -60.66 4.09 -25.24
N LYS A 14 -60.14 5.33 -25.31
CA LYS A 14 -59.20 5.87 -24.33
C LYS A 14 -59.79 5.90 -22.92
N SER A 15 -61.03 6.38 -22.79
CA SER A 15 -61.73 6.42 -21.50
C SER A 15 -61.97 5.02 -20.92
N THR A 16 -62.31 4.04 -21.76
CA THR A 16 -62.53 2.65 -21.33
C THR A 16 -61.22 2.02 -20.84
N ASN A 17 -60.13 2.19 -21.58
CA ASN A 17 -58.81 1.70 -21.19
C ASN A 17 -58.33 2.37 -19.90
N GLU A 18 -58.56 3.68 -19.76
CA GLU A 18 -58.20 4.42 -18.55
C GLU A 18 -59.02 3.97 -17.34
N ASN A 19 -60.33 3.77 -17.49
CA ASN A 19 -61.18 3.21 -16.43
C ASN A 19 -60.74 1.80 -16.02
N GLN A 20 -60.41 0.93 -17.00
CA GLN A 20 -59.86 -0.40 -16.70
C GLN A 20 -58.53 -0.32 -15.96
N ARG A 21 -57.65 0.61 -16.35
CA ARG A 21 -56.39 0.87 -15.67
C ARG A 21 -56.61 1.31 -14.23
N GLN A 22 -57.46 2.32 -14.00
CA GLN A 22 -57.78 2.83 -12.66
C GLN A 22 -58.41 1.75 -11.77
N LEU A 23 -59.30 0.94 -12.32
CA LEU A 23 -59.86 -0.22 -11.60
C LEU A 23 -58.76 -1.22 -11.22
N SER A 24 -57.85 -1.53 -12.15
CA SER A 24 -56.75 -2.46 -11.88
C SER A 24 -55.77 -1.90 -10.85
N GLU A 25 -55.43 -0.62 -10.90
CA GLU A 25 -54.55 0.05 -9.95
C GLU A 25 -55.17 0.07 -8.55
N THR A 26 -56.47 0.36 -8.45
CA THR A 26 -57.21 0.32 -7.19
C THR A 26 -57.26 -1.09 -6.60
N GLN A 27 -57.48 -2.11 -7.44
CA GLN A 27 -57.47 -3.50 -7.03
C GLN A 27 -56.08 -3.94 -6.54
N LEU A 28 -55.02 -3.58 -7.25
CA LEU A 28 -53.64 -3.89 -6.86
C LEU A 28 -53.26 -3.21 -5.55
N ALA A 29 -53.59 -1.93 -5.38
CA ALA A 29 -53.35 -1.21 -4.14
C ALA A 29 -54.05 -1.86 -2.94
N LYS A 30 -55.31 -2.28 -3.12
CA LYS A 30 -56.07 -3.00 -2.09
C LYS A 30 -55.49 -4.38 -1.76
N ILE A 31 -54.99 -5.11 -2.77
CA ILE A 31 -54.31 -6.39 -2.55
C ILE A 31 -53.00 -6.18 -1.79
N GLU A 32 -52.23 -5.15 -2.13
CA GLU A 32 -50.99 -4.80 -1.44
C GLU A 32 -51.25 -4.46 0.03
N GLU A 33 -52.26 -3.63 0.31
CA GLU A 33 -52.72 -3.28 1.66
C GLU A 33 -53.18 -4.51 2.45
N MET A 34 -53.97 -5.40 1.85
CA MET A 34 -54.42 -6.63 2.52
C MET A 34 -53.27 -7.61 2.81
N ASN A 35 -52.20 -7.59 2.01
CA ASN A 35 -51.08 -8.53 2.15
C ASN A 35 -49.98 -8.03 3.09
N SER A 36 -49.86 -6.72 3.33
CA SER A 36 -48.86 -6.18 4.28
C SER A 36 -49.17 -6.56 5.72
N ASP A 37 -50.45 -6.62 6.07
CA ASP A 37 -50.90 -6.73 7.46
C ASP A 37 -51.22 -8.17 7.89
N ASN A 38 -51.38 -9.08 6.93
CA ASN A 38 -51.76 -10.48 7.19
C ASN A 38 -50.57 -11.44 7.30
N TYR A 39 -49.33 -10.99 7.05
CA TYR A 39 -48.18 -11.88 7.11
C TYR A 39 -47.64 -12.01 8.54
N VAL A 40 -47.90 -13.16 9.17
CA VAL A 40 -47.36 -13.49 10.51
C VAL A 40 -46.06 -14.27 10.37
N PHE A 41 -44.96 -13.68 10.81
CA PHE A 41 -43.67 -14.37 10.88
C PHE A 41 -43.71 -15.47 11.94
N LYS A 42 -43.40 -16.71 11.56
CA LYS A 42 -43.31 -17.85 12.50
C LYS A 42 -42.21 -17.68 13.56
N ARG A 43 -41.21 -16.83 13.31
CA ARG A 43 -40.07 -16.57 14.19
C ARG A 43 -39.77 -15.07 14.22
N LYS A 44 -39.53 -14.53 15.42
CA LYS A 44 -39.21 -13.11 15.63
C LYS A 44 -37.97 -12.64 14.87
N GLY A 45 -36.92 -13.47 14.80
CA GLY A 45 -35.70 -13.14 14.04
C GLY A 45 -35.97 -12.93 12.53
N ASN A 46 -36.92 -13.66 11.95
CA ASN A 46 -37.27 -13.50 10.54
C ASN A 46 -38.02 -12.18 10.29
N GLU A 47 -38.86 -11.74 11.24
CA GLU A 47 -39.54 -10.44 11.19
C GLU A 47 -38.54 -9.29 11.24
N GLU A 48 -37.57 -9.36 12.15
CA GLU A 48 -36.52 -8.35 12.29
C GLU A 48 -35.67 -8.27 11.02
N GLN A 49 -35.26 -9.42 10.47
CA GLN A 49 -34.52 -9.47 9.20
C GLN A 49 -35.35 -8.91 8.04
N PHE A 50 -36.64 -9.21 7.98
CA PHE A 50 -37.53 -8.65 6.95
C PHE A 50 -37.62 -7.12 7.06
N LYS A 51 -37.76 -6.56 8.26
CA LYS A 51 -37.77 -5.11 8.48
C LYS A 51 -36.47 -4.46 8.01
N VAL A 52 -35.32 -5.08 8.29
CA VAL A 52 -34.01 -4.61 7.82
C VAL A 52 -33.92 -4.70 6.30
N ASN A 53 -34.27 -5.85 5.72
CA ASN A 53 -34.23 -6.06 4.26
C ASN A 53 -35.16 -5.09 3.53
N SER A 54 -36.33 -4.82 4.07
CA SER A 54 -37.29 -3.86 3.52
C SER A 54 -36.73 -2.42 3.54
N LYS A 55 -36.08 -2.02 4.64
CA LYS A 55 -35.37 -0.73 4.72
C LYS A 55 -34.23 -0.63 3.70
N VAL A 56 -33.44 -1.70 3.53
CA VAL A 56 -32.37 -1.74 2.52
C VAL A 56 -32.96 -1.64 1.12
N ALA A 57 -34.02 -2.38 0.81
CA ALA A 57 -34.69 -2.33 -0.47
C ALA A 57 -35.23 -0.93 -0.80
N ASN A 58 -35.85 -0.25 0.17
CA ASN A 58 -36.34 1.12 0.00
C ASN A 58 -35.19 2.10 -0.29
N LYS A 59 -34.09 2.04 0.47
CA LYS A 59 -32.92 2.89 0.20
C LYS A 59 -32.29 2.61 -1.16
N MET A 60 -32.27 1.35 -1.59
CA MET A 60 -31.79 0.98 -2.92
C MET A 60 -32.71 1.50 -4.03
N LYS A 61 -34.04 1.50 -3.78
CA LYS A 61 -35.02 2.08 -4.70
C LYS A 61 -34.87 3.60 -4.76
N GLU A 62 -34.75 4.28 -3.63
CA GLU A 62 -34.46 5.72 -3.55
C GLU A 62 -33.20 6.06 -4.34
N ALA A 63 -32.07 5.38 -4.08
CA ALA A 63 -30.82 5.58 -4.81
C ALA A 63 -30.98 5.38 -6.33
N ARG A 64 -31.80 4.39 -6.76
CA ARG A 64 -32.11 4.18 -8.18
C ARG A 64 -32.96 5.31 -8.78
N CYS A 65 -33.87 5.90 -8.00
CA CYS A 65 -34.65 7.06 -8.45
C CYS A 65 -33.75 8.30 -8.57
N PHE A 66 -32.86 8.56 -7.60
CA PHE A 66 -31.86 9.63 -7.69
C PHE A 66 -31.00 9.54 -8.95
N LEU A 67 -30.65 8.33 -9.39
CA LEU A 67 -29.90 8.11 -10.63
C LEU A 67 -30.73 8.23 -11.92
N ARG A 68 -32.06 8.18 -11.82
CA ARG A 68 -32.97 8.23 -12.98
C ARG A 68 -33.47 9.64 -13.32
N GLU A 69 -33.41 10.59 -12.39
CA GLU A 69 -34.12 11.87 -12.54
C GLU A 69 -33.35 13.00 -13.25
N ASP A 70 -32.08 12.84 -13.64
CA ASP A 70 -31.37 13.93 -14.34
C ASP A 70 -30.90 13.56 -15.76
N PRO A 71 -31.63 13.95 -16.82
CA PRO A 71 -31.07 14.01 -18.17
C PRO A 71 -29.92 15.05 -18.26
N GLU A 72 -29.88 16.08 -17.41
CA GLU A 72 -28.82 17.10 -17.38
C GLU A 72 -27.50 16.61 -16.76
N GLN A 73 -27.58 15.68 -15.80
CA GLN A 73 -26.41 15.09 -15.13
C GLN A 73 -25.73 14.04 -16.02
N THR A 74 -26.40 13.53 -17.07
CA THR A 74 -25.73 12.72 -18.09
C THR A 74 -24.73 13.52 -18.92
N GLU A 75 -25.00 14.80 -19.22
CA GLU A 75 -24.05 15.65 -19.96
C GLU A 75 -22.84 16.01 -19.08
N GLN A 76 -23.06 16.27 -17.80
CA GLN A 76 -21.97 16.57 -16.86
C GLN A 76 -21.13 15.33 -16.53
N THR A 77 -21.77 14.15 -16.43
CA THR A 77 -21.06 12.87 -16.28
C THR A 77 -20.32 12.50 -17.57
N GLN A 78 -20.86 12.80 -18.75
CA GLN A 78 -20.18 12.62 -20.03
C GLN A 78 -19.01 13.58 -20.20
N LYS A 79 -19.16 14.86 -19.83
CA LYS A 79 -18.06 15.84 -19.81
C LYS A 79 -16.97 15.46 -18.82
N ALA A 80 -17.34 14.95 -17.63
CA ALA A 80 -16.38 14.43 -16.66
C ALA A 80 -15.67 13.18 -17.21
N ALA A 81 -16.38 12.25 -17.85
CA ALA A 81 -15.78 11.06 -18.45
C ALA A 81 -14.85 11.42 -19.63
N GLN A 82 -15.22 12.38 -20.46
CA GLN A 82 -14.37 12.90 -21.54
C GLN A 82 -13.13 13.62 -20.98
N SER A 83 -13.31 14.45 -19.96
CA SER A 83 -12.21 15.13 -19.26
C SER A 83 -11.23 14.15 -18.63
N ILE A 84 -11.72 13.09 -17.97
CA ILE A 84 -10.89 12.02 -17.41
C ILE A 84 -10.15 11.27 -18.53
N SER A 85 -10.83 10.93 -19.62
CA SER A 85 -10.22 10.26 -20.77
C SER A 85 -9.10 11.11 -21.39
N GLU A 86 -9.32 12.40 -21.55
CA GLU A 86 -8.33 13.34 -22.10
C GLU A 86 -7.11 13.46 -21.18
N VAL A 87 -7.32 13.57 -19.87
CA VAL A 87 -6.22 13.57 -18.88
C VAL A 87 -5.41 12.28 -18.93
N THR A 88 -6.06 11.11 -19.07
CA THR A 88 -5.34 9.84 -19.21
C THR A 88 -4.53 9.73 -20.51
N GLU A 89 -5.00 10.37 -21.58
CA GLU A 89 -4.23 10.46 -22.84
C GLU A 89 -2.99 11.34 -22.66
N TYR A 90 -3.10 12.45 -21.92
CA TYR A 90 -1.95 13.30 -21.57
C TYR A 90 -0.95 12.61 -20.64
N GLU A 91 -1.42 11.84 -19.66
CA GLU A 91 -0.55 11.06 -18.76
C GLU A 91 0.18 9.93 -19.48
N THR A 92 -0.43 9.35 -20.52
CA THR A 92 0.21 8.30 -21.35
C THR A 92 1.11 8.86 -22.45
N HIS A 93 1.12 10.19 -22.66
CA HIS A 93 2.01 10.83 -23.61
C HIS A 93 3.46 10.78 -23.12
N SER A 94 4.40 10.43 -23.98
CA SER A 94 5.83 10.22 -23.67
C SER A 94 6.60 11.46 -23.17
N LEU A 95 5.91 12.60 -22.98
CA LEU A 95 6.44 13.83 -22.39
C LEU A 95 6.22 13.90 -20.87
N ALA A 96 5.33 13.06 -20.33
CA ALA A 96 5.01 12.96 -18.91
C ALA A 96 5.68 11.73 -18.24
N ASP A 97 6.74 11.17 -18.85
CA ASP A 97 7.53 10.10 -18.24
C ASP A 97 8.28 10.65 -17.01
N ASP A 98 7.76 10.33 -15.82
CA ASP A 98 8.27 10.76 -14.52
C ASP A 98 9.61 10.12 -14.15
N SER A 99 10.18 9.27 -15.01
CA SER A 99 11.45 8.58 -14.83
C SER A 99 12.61 9.50 -14.40
N GLU A 100 12.72 10.71 -14.94
CA GLU A 100 13.79 11.64 -14.55
C GLU A 100 13.53 12.30 -13.19
N ASP A 101 12.27 12.66 -12.89
CA ASP A 101 11.90 13.27 -11.61
C ASP A 101 11.95 12.23 -10.47
N GLU A 102 11.56 10.99 -10.73
CA GLU A 102 11.68 9.87 -9.80
C GLU A 102 13.16 9.62 -9.45
N LYS A 103 14.05 9.57 -10.45
CA LYS A 103 15.50 9.47 -10.21
C LYS A 103 16.03 10.66 -9.42
N ARG A 104 15.51 11.87 -9.65
CA ARG A 104 15.92 13.08 -8.95
C ARG A 104 15.54 13.03 -7.48
N ILE A 105 14.32 12.59 -7.18
CA ILE A 105 13.82 12.41 -5.81
C ILE A 105 14.64 11.33 -5.09
N ILE A 106 14.85 10.16 -5.70
CA ILE A 106 15.67 9.08 -5.12
C ILE A 106 17.09 9.57 -4.80
N ARG A 107 17.70 10.37 -5.68
CA ARG A 107 19.03 10.97 -5.42
C ARG A 107 18.99 11.96 -4.26
N ALA A 108 17.95 12.80 -4.18
CA ALA A 108 17.78 13.76 -3.09
C ALA A 108 17.56 13.07 -1.73
N GLU A 109 16.72 12.03 -1.69
CA GLU A 109 16.46 11.22 -0.51
C GLU A 109 17.72 10.52 -0.01
N ASN A 110 18.46 9.88 -0.90
CA ASN A 110 19.74 9.24 -0.56
C ASN A 110 20.76 10.25 -0.05
N LYS A 111 20.79 11.46 -0.60
CA LYS A 111 21.67 12.55 -0.12
C LYS A 111 21.25 13.03 1.28
N ALA A 112 19.95 13.18 1.53
CA ALA A 112 19.42 13.54 2.84
C ALA A 112 19.71 12.45 3.90
N ALA A 113 19.48 11.18 3.57
CA ALA A 113 19.75 10.05 4.44
C ALA A 113 21.24 9.95 4.84
N ARG A 114 22.15 10.18 3.89
CA ARG A 114 23.60 10.24 4.16
C ARG A 114 23.97 11.40 5.07
N LYS A 115 23.38 12.58 4.87
CA LYS A 115 23.62 13.75 5.73
C LYS A 115 23.19 13.46 7.18
N ILE A 116 22.02 12.86 7.37
CA ILE A 116 21.51 12.48 8.71
C ILE A 116 22.42 11.43 9.36
N LYS A 117 22.89 10.43 8.62
CA LYS A 117 23.82 9.41 9.15
C LYS A 117 25.16 10.04 9.58
N ASN A 118 25.71 10.92 8.76
CA ASN A 118 26.98 11.60 9.05
C ASN A 118 26.85 12.55 10.25
N GLU A 119 25.75 13.28 10.38
CA GLU A 119 25.48 14.13 11.55
C GLU A 119 25.29 13.33 12.84
N LYS A 120 24.68 12.15 12.77
CA LYS A 120 24.57 11.23 13.93
C LYS A 120 25.96 10.71 14.34
N GLN A 121 26.81 10.34 13.38
CA GLN A 121 28.19 9.90 13.65
C GLN A 121 29.08 11.05 14.17
N SER A 122 28.95 12.26 13.64
CA SER A 122 29.73 13.42 14.10
C SER A 122 29.33 13.86 15.51
N LYS A 123 28.05 13.72 15.89
CA LYS A 123 27.58 14.00 17.26
C LYS A 123 28.07 12.97 18.29
N GLN A 124 28.27 11.71 17.90
CA GLN A 124 28.90 10.69 18.76
C GLN A 124 30.39 10.95 19.00
N HIS A 125 31.10 11.58 18.05
CA HIS A 125 32.52 11.93 18.21
C HIS A 125 32.76 13.31 18.85
N ARG A 126 31.74 14.15 19.04
CA ARG A 126 31.89 15.50 19.59
C ARG A 126 31.76 15.56 21.12
N SER A 127 31.39 14.46 21.78
CA SER A 127 31.30 14.36 23.23
C SER A 127 32.57 13.75 23.85
N THR A 128 33.71 14.41 23.66
CA THR A 128 34.86 14.27 24.58
C THR A 128 35.47 15.66 24.81
N PRO A 129 34.95 16.44 25.77
CA PRO A 129 35.67 17.60 26.26
C PRO A 129 36.80 17.07 27.15
N TYR A 130 38.03 17.51 26.88
CA TYR A 130 39.24 17.20 27.66
C TYR A 130 39.86 15.80 27.47
N SER A 131 40.85 15.72 26.57
CA SER A 131 41.94 14.74 26.72
C SER A 131 42.97 15.33 27.67
N THR A 132 42.86 15.04 28.96
CA THR A 132 43.96 15.25 29.92
C THR A 132 44.91 14.08 29.79
N SER A 133 46.09 14.37 29.28
CA SER A 133 47.32 13.61 29.51
C SER A 133 47.68 13.58 31.01
N GLN A 134 48.16 12.43 31.50
CA GLN A 134 48.68 12.13 32.86
C GLN A 134 47.57 11.85 33.90
N SER A 135 47.54 10.73 34.64
CA SER A 135 48.62 9.96 35.26
C SER A 135 48.24 8.49 35.43
N SER A 136 49.26 7.65 35.36
CA SER A 136 49.25 6.23 35.70
C SER A 136 48.81 6.00 37.15
N ARG A 137 47.66 5.35 37.34
CA ARG A 137 47.43 4.47 38.49
C ARG A 137 47.24 3.07 37.96
N PHE A 138 48.34 2.33 37.95
CA PHE A 138 48.35 0.90 37.70
C PHE A 138 47.51 0.21 38.77
N ASN A 139 46.25 -0.06 38.46
CA ASN A 139 45.48 -1.07 39.18
C ASN A 139 45.91 -2.44 38.64
N SER A 140 47.05 -2.91 39.13
CA SER A 140 47.60 -4.23 38.85
C SER A 140 46.81 -5.27 39.65
N ASN A 141 45.60 -5.63 39.24
CA ASN A 141 44.92 -6.86 39.66
C ASN A 141 43.58 -7.13 38.93
N ALA A 142 43.51 -6.85 37.63
CA ALA A 142 42.52 -7.50 36.78
C ALA A 142 43.21 -8.66 36.05
N PRO A 143 42.75 -9.93 36.17
CA PRO A 143 43.26 -11.00 35.35
C PRO A 143 42.91 -10.65 33.91
N ARG A 144 43.91 -10.20 33.15
CA ARG A 144 43.80 -10.02 31.70
C ARG A 144 43.61 -11.41 31.13
N ASN A 145 42.36 -11.80 30.93
CA ASN A 145 42.01 -12.77 29.91
C ASN A 145 42.54 -12.18 28.60
N ASN A 146 43.75 -12.58 28.20
CA ASN A 146 44.29 -12.38 26.87
C ASN A 146 43.45 -13.23 25.91
N VAL A 147 42.23 -12.76 25.64
CA VAL A 147 41.48 -13.22 24.49
C VAL A 147 42.14 -12.51 23.31
N PRO A 148 42.86 -13.20 22.42
CA PRO A 148 43.35 -12.56 21.22
C PRO A 148 42.12 -12.04 20.49
N VAL A 149 42.03 -10.71 20.34
CA VAL A 149 40.98 -10.06 19.55
C VAL A 149 41.13 -10.61 18.14
N GLN A 150 40.33 -11.63 17.80
CA GLN A 150 40.35 -12.23 16.48
C GLN A 150 39.76 -11.22 15.51
N ARG A 151 40.64 -10.41 14.91
CA ARG A 151 40.27 -9.49 13.86
C ARG A 151 39.79 -10.30 12.65
N PRO A 152 38.64 -9.96 12.06
CA PRO A 152 38.16 -10.68 10.88
C PRO A 152 39.12 -10.46 9.71
N GLY A 153 39.46 -11.55 9.02
CA GLY A 153 40.33 -11.54 7.84
C GLY A 153 41.78 -11.96 8.08
N LYS A 154 42.52 -12.11 6.98
CA LYS A 154 43.94 -12.48 6.95
C LYS A 154 44.77 -11.28 6.52
N CYS A 155 46.01 -11.16 7.01
CA CYS A 155 46.93 -10.13 6.55
C CYS A 155 47.14 -10.24 5.03
N TYR A 156 47.03 -9.11 4.31
CA TYR A 156 47.20 -9.08 2.86
C TYR A 156 48.65 -9.25 2.38
N GLU A 157 49.62 -9.30 3.29
CA GLU A 157 51.05 -9.52 2.96
C GLU A 157 51.50 -10.94 3.31
N CYS A 158 51.22 -11.41 4.53
CA CYS A 158 51.67 -12.74 4.98
C CYS A 158 50.54 -13.79 5.08
N GLY A 159 49.28 -13.41 4.91
CA GLY A 159 48.13 -14.33 4.96
C GLY A 159 47.77 -14.84 6.36
N ILE A 160 48.43 -14.38 7.41
CA ILE A 160 48.19 -14.82 8.79
C ILE A 160 47.02 -14.00 9.38
N PRO A 161 46.01 -14.66 9.98
CA PRO A 161 44.94 -13.95 10.67
C PRO A 161 45.43 -13.35 12.00
N GLY A 162 44.85 -12.22 12.41
CA GLY A 162 45.16 -11.57 13.68
C GLY A 162 45.84 -10.20 13.54
N HIS A 163 46.44 -9.87 12.40
CA HIS A 163 47.00 -8.54 12.10
C HIS A 163 46.77 -8.16 10.64
N TRP A 164 46.93 -6.87 10.31
CA TRP A 164 46.86 -6.36 8.94
C TRP A 164 48.25 -5.96 8.43
N ARG A 165 48.38 -5.79 7.10
CA ARG A 165 49.65 -5.43 6.44
C ARG A 165 50.35 -4.24 7.12
N VAL A 166 49.58 -3.24 7.53
CA VAL A 166 50.08 -2.01 8.17
C VAL A 166 50.81 -2.27 9.49
N ASP A 167 50.50 -3.38 10.18
CA ASP A 167 51.09 -3.72 11.48
C ASP A 167 52.53 -4.28 11.34
N HIS A 168 52.97 -4.63 10.13
CA HIS A 168 54.36 -5.00 9.87
C HIS A 168 55.32 -3.81 10.03
N GLN A 169 54.85 -2.59 9.76
CA GLN A 169 55.67 -1.37 9.80
C GLN A 169 55.93 -0.88 11.23
N THR A 170 55.03 -1.20 12.16
CA THR A 170 55.04 -0.66 13.54
C THR A 170 55.72 -1.56 14.55
N GLY A 171 56.22 -2.74 14.14
CA GLY A 171 56.96 -3.67 15.01
C GLY A 171 56.16 -4.18 16.21
N ALA A 172 54.84 -4.02 16.20
CA ALA A 172 54.00 -4.15 17.38
C ALA A 172 53.44 -5.56 17.59
N PHE A 173 54.10 -6.63 17.15
CA PHE A 173 53.81 -7.99 17.64
C PHE A 173 55.08 -8.84 17.64
N GLY A 174 55.55 -9.14 18.85
CA GLY A 174 56.65 -10.06 19.09
C GLY A 174 56.36 -11.44 18.51
N ALA A 175 57.30 -11.89 17.69
CA ALA A 175 57.68 -13.27 17.45
C ALA A 175 56.82 -14.37 18.10
N THR A 176 55.95 -14.97 17.29
CA THR A 176 55.94 -16.43 17.16
C THR A 176 56.13 -16.78 15.69
N MET A 177 57.38 -16.60 15.25
CA MET A 177 57.92 -17.43 14.18
C MET A 177 57.85 -18.89 14.63
N GLN A 178 56.91 -19.65 14.09
CA GLN A 178 57.18 -21.05 13.78
C GLN A 178 57.10 -21.21 12.27
N ARG A 179 58.30 -21.14 11.67
CA ARG A 179 58.60 -21.73 10.37
C ARG A 179 58.13 -23.18 10.41
N ASN A 180 57.20 -23.54 9.54
CA ASN A 180 57.19 -24.84 8.87
C ASN A 180 56.67 -24.63 7.45
N LYS A 181 57.63 -24.46 6.55
CA LYS A 181 57.46 -24.50 5.10
C LYS A 181 57.53 -25.99 4.71
N ILE A 182 56.56 -26.44 3.91
CA ILE A 182 56.69 -27.49 2.87
C ILE A 182 56.80 -28.93 3.44
N ASP A 183 55.82 -29.82 3.25
CA ASP A 183 55.49 -30.56 2.01
C ASP A 183 53.98 -30.89 1.96
N LYS A 184 53.23 -30.45 0.92
CA LYS A 184 52.90 -31.13 -0.36
C LYS A 184 51.63 -32.02 -0.34
N ILE A 185 50.67 -31.62 -1.19
CA ILE A 185 49.79 -32.44 -2.07
C ILE A 185 48.62 -33.18 -1.36
N SER A 186 47.38 -32.68 -1.41
CA SER A 186 46.41 -32.73 -2.52
C SER A 186 46.16 -34.12 -3.12
N LYS A 187 45.11 -34.78 -2.64
CA LYS A 187 44.02 -35.41 -3.42
C LYS A 187 44.35 -36.10 -4.78
N ASN A 188 43.98 -37.39 -4.80
CA ASN A 188 43.29 -38.14 -5.88
C ASN A 188 44.13 -38.87 -6.94
N GLY A 189 43.82 -40.16 -7.14
CA GLY A 189 43.91 -40.83 -8.44
C GLY A 189 44.58 -42.21 -8.44
N SER A 190 43.79 -43.29 -8.45
CA SER A 190 44.02 -44.61 -9.07
C SER A 190 42.69 -45.35 -8.94
N GLY A 191 42.03 -45.78 -10.01
CA GLY A 191 42.58 -46.71 -10.98
C GLY A 191 42.20 -48.09 -10.50
#